data_AF-A0A2U3Q9E9-F1
#
_entry.id   AF-A0A2U3Q9E9-F1
#
_cell.length_a   1.000
_cell.length_b   1.000
_cell.length_c   1.000
_cell.angle_alpha   90.00
_cell.angle_beta   90.00
_cell.angle_gamma   90.00
#
_symmetry.space_group_name_H-M   'P 1'
#
loop_
_entity.id
_entity.type
_entity.pdbx_description
1 polymer ?
#
loop_
_entity_poly.entity_id
_entity_poly.type
_entity_poly.pdbx_seq_one_letter_code
_entity_poly.pdbx_strand_id
1 'polypeptide(L)'
;MLNETLFTSLAQARVALGCWRADYNDARPHSQLGWKTPSEFAFTCHPRRDLALRYAEGSAPAPVAPTAQPGKSNDRSELRIG
;
A
#
# COMPACT_ATOMS: atom_id res chain seq x y z
N MET A 1 -19.41 1.22 28.38
CA MET A 1 -20.44 0.18 28.15
C MET A 1 -20.38 -0.17 26.67
N LEU A 2 -20.16 -1.44 26.31
CA LEU A 2 -20.13 -1.89 24.91
C LEU A 2 -21.53 -2.33 24.50
N ASN A 3 -21.89 -2.10 23.23
CA ASN A 3 -23.16 -2.57 22.67
C ASN A 3 -22.95 -3.97 22.10
N GLU A 4 -23.48 -4.98 22.78
CA GLU A 4 -23.41 -6.38 22.34
C GLU A 4 -24.65 -6.73 21.50
N THR A 5 -24.48 -7.57 20.47
CA THR A 5 -25.59 -8.05 19.63
C THR A 5 -25.43 -9.55 19.40
N LEU A 6 -26.44 -10.32 19.81
CA LEU A 6 -26.51 -11.76 19.61
C LEU A 6 -27.19 -12.07 18.27
N PHE A 7 -26.60 -12.97 17.49
CA PHE A 7 -27.18 -13.49 16.24
C PHE A 7 -27.61 -14.93 16.43
N THR A 8 -28.77 -15.29 15.89
CA THR A 8 -29.30 -16.66 15.98
C THR A 8 -28.86 -17.52 14.80
N SER A 9 -28.32 -16.92 13.74
CA SER A 9 -27.76 -17.62 12.58
C SER A 9 -26.69 -16.83 11.85
N LEU A 10 -25.84 -17.53 11.08
CA LEU A 10 -24.83 -16.90 10.22
C LEU A 10 -25.47 -16.05 9.12
N ALA A 11 -26.60 -16.48 8.56
CA ALA A 11 -27.31 -15.74 7.53
C ALA A 11 -27.79 -14.38 8.05
N GLN A 12 -28.40 -14.35 9.24
CA GLN A 12 -28.80 -13.11 9.91
C GLN A 12 -27.60 -12.19 10.16
N ALA A 13 -26.48 -12.74 10.68
CA ALA A 13 -25.28 -11.95 10.96
C ALA A 13 -24.72 -11.29 9.69
N ARG A 14 -24.69 -12.00 8.56
CA ARG A 14 -24.22 -11.44 7.28
C ARG A 14 -25.08 -10.29 6.79
N VAL A 15 -26.41 -10.43 6.89
CA VAL A 15 -27.35 -9.38 6.50
C VAL A 15 -27.18 -8.14 7.39
N ALA A 16 -27.15 -8.34 8.71
CA ALA A 16 -26.99 -7.26 9.68
C ALA A 16 -25.67 -6.51 9.48
N LEU A 17 -24.56 -7.24 9.28
CA LEU A 17 -23.25 -6.63 9.04
C LEU A 17 -23.20 -5.91 7.69
N GLY A 18 -23.87 -6.44 6.65
CA GLY A 18 -24.00 -5.78 5.36
C GLY A 18 -24.72 -4.44 5.47
N CYS A 19 -25.84 -4.41 6.19
CA CYS A 19 -26.60 -3.19 6.46
C CYS A 19 -25.76 -2.18 7.26
N TRP A 20 -25.09 -2.65 8.32
CA TRP A 20 -24.23 -1.78 9.14
C TRP A 20 -23.07 -1.20 8.34
N ARG A 21 -22.43 -2.01 7.49
CA ARG A 21 -21.33 -1.55 6.63
C ARG A 21 -21.79 -0.46 5.66
N ALA A 22 -22.96 -0.61 5.05
CA ALA A 22 -23.51 0.40 4.15
C ALA A 22 -23.83 1.70 4.90
N ASP A 23 -24.53 1.60 6.03
CA ASP A 23 -24.86 2.77 6.85
C ASP A 23 -23.61 3.52 7.34
N TYR A 24 -22.61 2.79 7.84
CA TYR A 24 -21.36 3.40 8.31
C TYR A 24 -20.58 4.08 7.19
N ASN A 25 -20.40 3.41 6.05
CA ASN A 25 -19.56 3.92 4.98
C ASN A 25 -20.21 5.05 4.18
N ASP A 26 -21.53 5.01 4.02
CA ASP A 26 -22.22 5.85 3.04
C ASP A 26 -23.14 6.90 3.66
N ALA A 27 -23.60 6.72 4.90
CA ALA A 27 -24.57 7.64 5.52
C ALA A 27 -24.01 8.44 6.70
N ARG A 28 -22.91 8.01 7.33
CA ARG A 28 -22.40 8.63 8.56
C ARG A 28 -21.20 9.53 8.31
N PRO A 29 -21.33 10.87 8.41
CA PRO A 29 -20.18 11.75 8.37
C PRO A 29 -19.37 11.66 9.66
N HIS A 30 -18.04 11.69 9.54
CA HIS A 30 -17.13 11.63 10.69
C HIS A 30 -16.29 12.90 10.81
N SER A 31 -16.18 13.42 12.04
CA SER A 31 -15.45 14.67 12.32
C SER A 31 -13.97 14.61 11.93
N GLN A 32 -13.31 13.46 12.12
CA GLN A 32 -11.92 13.24 11.70
C GLN A 32 -11.73 13.27 10.17
N LEU A 33 -12.80 12.99 9.41
CA LEU A 33 -12.80 13.05 7.95
C LEU A 33 -13.33 14.40 7.43
N GLY A 34 -13.39 15.42 8.29
CA GLY A 34 -13.92 16.74 7.94
C GLY A 34 -15.44 16.72 7.68
N TRP A 35 -16.17 15.90 8.44
CA TRP A 35 -17.62 15.67 8.28
C TRP A 35 -18.02 15.05 6.94
N LYS A 36 -17.11 14.28 6.33
CA LYS A 36 -17.40 13.41 5.18
C LYS A 36 -17.67 11.99 5.64
N THR A 37 -18.42 11.25 4.83
CA THR A 37 -18.54 9.80 4.99
C THR A 37 -17.24 9.10 4.58
N PRO A 38 -16.96 7.88 5.09
CA PRO A 38 -15.81 7.11 4.67
C PRO A 38 -15.71 6.94 3.15
N SER A 39 -16.84 6.68 2.47
CA SER A 39 -16.89 6.56 1.02
C SER A 39 -16.52 7.86 0.31
N GLU A 40 -17.05 9.00 0.76
CA GLU A 40 -16.69 10.32 0.22
C GLU A 40 -15.20 10.64 0.40
N PHE A 41 -14.65 10.31 1.56
CA PHE A 41 -13.22 10.50 1.86
C PHE A 41 -12.34 9.63 0.96
N ALA A 42 -12.74 8.39 0.67
CA ALA A 42 -11.97 7.47 -0.18
C ALA A 42 -11.72 8.02 -1.60
N PHE A 43 -12.64 8.83 -2.15
CA PHE A 43 -12.42 9.49 -3.45
C PHE A 43 -11.30 10.54 -3.42
N THR A 44 -10.97 11.07 -2.24
CA THR A 44 -9.87 12.05 -2.06
C THR A 44 -8.52 11.39 -1.82
N CYS A 45 -8.54 10.13 -1.36
CA CYS A 45 -7.35 9.30 -1.26
C CYS A 45 -6.88 8.98 -2.68
N HIS A 46 -5.83 9.66 -3.14
CA HIS A 46 -5.13 9.29 -4.36
C HIS A 46 -4.14 8.18 -3.98
N PRO A 47 -4.45 6.89 -4.17
CA PRO A 47 -3.42 5.87 -4.03
C PRO A 47 -2.33 6.21 -5.05
N ARG A 48 -1.08 6.33 -4.59
CA ARG A 48 0.12 6.36 -5.44
C ARG A 48 0.24 4.99 -6.14
N ARG A 49 -0.64 4.74 -7.10
CA ARG A 49 -0.77 3.48 -7.88
C ARG A 49 0.52 3.18 -8.65
N ASP A 50 1.29 4.21 -8.95
CA ASP A 50 2.58 4.20 -9.61
C ASP A 50 3.73 3.65 -8.74
N LEU A 51 3.64 3.71 -7.41
CA LEU A 51 4.66 3.15 -6.51
C LEU A 51 4.30 1.75 -6.04
N ALA A 52 3.02 1.49 -5.71
CA ALA A 52 2.60 0.21 -5.15
C ALA A 52 2.69 -0.98 -6.14
N LEU A 53 2.44 -0.75 -7.43
CA LEU A 53 2.59 -1.81 -8.45
C LEU A 53 4.05 -2.21 -8.70
N ARG A 54 5.01 -1.30 -8.45
CA ARG A 54 6.44 -1.61 -8.59
C ARG A 54 6.97 -2.59 -7.54
N TYR A 55 6.22 -2.80 -6.46
CA TYR A 55 6.53 -3.75 -5.39
C TYR A 55 5.65 -5.01 -5.41
N ALA A 56 4.67 -5.08 -6.32
CA ALA A 56 3.78 -6.24 -6.45
C ALA A 56 4.44 -7.39 -7.24
N GLU A 57 5.41 -7.09 -8.09
CA GLU A 57 6.19 -8.08 -8.85
C GLU A 57 7.58 -8.30 -8.24
N GLY A 58 7.60 -8.74 -6.99
CA GLY A 58 8.81 -9.28 -6.36
C GLY A 58 9.23 -8.57 -5.07
N SER A 59 9.54 -9.36 -4.06
CA SER A 59 10.03 -8.92 -2.74
C SER A 59 11.51 -8.48 -2.76
N ALA A 60 12.19 -8.54 -3.91
CA ALA A 60 13.60 -8.19 -4.00
C ALA A 60 13.74 -6.70 -4.39
N PRO A 61 14.41 -5.86 -3.59
CA PRO A 61 14.80 -4.53 -4.06
C PRO A 61 15.73 -4.70 -5.27
N ALA A 62 15.59 -3.82 -6.27
CA ALA A 62 16.46 -3.79 -7.44
C ALA A 62 17.95 -3.82 -7.00
N PRO A 63 18.82 -4.59 -7.66
CA PRO A 63 20.21 -4.72 -7.23
C PRO A 63 20.88 -3.35 -7.20
N VAL A 64 21.32 -2.94 -6.01
CA VAL A 64 22.04 -1.67 -5.76
C VAL A 64 23.47 -1.69 -6.31
N ALA A 65 23.98 -2.86 -6.74
CA ALA A 65 25.31 -2.95 -7.33
C ALA A 65 25.30 -2.41 -8.76
N PRO A 66 26.10 -1.36 -9.08
CA PRO A 66 26.42 -1.03 -10.46
C PRO A 66 27.01 -2.28 -11.12
N THR A 67 26.50 -2.64 -12.30
CA THR A 67 27.06 -3.73 -13.10
C THR A 67 28.55 -3.47 -13.31
N ALA A 68 29.39 -4.39 -12.81
CA ALA A 68 30.82 -4.38 -13.03
C ALA A 68 31.09 -4.36 -14.54
N GLN A 69 31.78 -3.32 -15.01
CA GLN A 69 32.10 -3.15 -16.42
C GLN A 69 33.08 -4.25 -16.86
N PRO A 70 32.88 -4.89 -18.03
CA PRO A 70 33.84 -5.82 -18.60
C PRO A 70 35.20 -5.14 -18.79
N GLY A 71 36.25 -5.81 -18.32
CA GLY A 71 37.61 -5.26 -18.26
C GLY A 71 38.13 -4.77 -19.61
N LYS A 72 38.82 -3.63 -19.56
CA LYS A 72 39.74 -3.21 -20.63
C LYS A 72 41.15 -3.47 -20.12
N SER A 73 41.77 -4.53 -20.65
CA SER A 73 43.23 -4.66 -20.66
C SER A 73 43.81 -3.46 -21.42
N ASN A 74 44.84 -2.83 -20.86
CA ASN A 74 45.89 -2.26 -21.69
C ASN A 74 47.23 -2.26 -20.94
N ASP A 75 48.19 -2.83 -21.63
CA ASP A 75 49.57 -3.06 -21.31
C ASP A 75 50.37 -1.76 -21.07
N ARG A 76 51.30 -1.85 -20.11
CA ARG A 76 52.67 -1.34 -20.17
C ARG A 76 52.91 0.18 -20.27
N SER A 77 53.44 0.73 -19.17
CA SER A 77 54.79 1.36 -19.18
C SER A 77 55.31 1.59 -17.75
N GLU A 78 56.35 0.83 -17.39
CA GLU A 78 57.26 1.17 -16.30
C GLU A 78 58.05 2.44 -16.62
N LEU A 79 58.31 3.30 -15.62
CA LEU A 79 59.66 3.80 -15.27
C LEU A 79 59.61 4.97 -14.26
N ARG A 80 60.31 4.74 -13.14
CA ARG A 80 61.40 5.57 -12.60
C ARG A 80 61.16 6.37 -11.31
N ILE A 81 61.95 5.93 -10.34
CA ILE A 81 62.42 6.54 -9.10
C ILE A 81 62.98 7.95 -9.33
N GLY A 82 62.67 8.85 -8.39
CA GLY A 82 63.46 10.04 -8.05
C GLY A 82 63.57 10.11 -6.54
#